data_AF-A0A521WJJ8-F1
#
_entry.id   AF-A0A521WJJ8-F1
#
_cell.length_a   1.000
_cell.length_b   1.000
_cell.length_c   1.000
_cell.angle_alpha   90.00
_cell.angle_beta   90.00
_cell.angle_gamma   90.00
#
_symmetry.space_group_name_H-M   'P 1'
#
loop_
_entity.id
_entity.type
_entity.pdbx_description
1 polymer ?
#
loop_
_entity_poly.entity_id
_entity_poly.type
_entity_poly.pdbx_seq_one_letter_code
_entity_poly.pdbx_strand_id
1 'polypeptide(L)'
;MKRRHRMYLELNKDLTPEQITIKEQTHRFAAEVLRPVSVKLDRMDPEAVIAPGSALWDVFRTYYQQGFHLAQFPEALGGANLGSLEMHIVIEE
;
A
#
# COMPACT_ATOMS: atom_id res chain seq x y z
N MET A 1 -9.45 28.78 -6.08
CA MET A 1 -8.42 27.73 -6.25
C MET A 1 -8.33 26.94 -4.95
N LYS A 2 -8.72 25.65 -4.94
CA LYS A 2 -8.57 24.80 -3.74
C LYS A 2 -7.07 24.62 -3.48
N ARG A 3 -6.58 25.08 -2.33
CA ARG A 3 -5.20 24.78 -1.88
C ARG A 3 -5.08 23.26 -1.78
N ARG A 4 -4.32 22.62 -2.68
CA ARG A 4 -3.82 21.27 -2.43
C ARG A 4 -2.91 21.39 -1.23
N HIS A 5 -3.37 20.90 -0.08
CA HIS A 5 -2.53 20.78 1.11
C HIS A 5 -1.53 19.67 0.80
N ARG A 6 -0.34 20.01 0.26
CA ARG A 6 0.78 19.08 0.23
C ARG A 6 1.27 18.98 1.67
N MET A 7 0.62 18.09 2.45
CA MET A 7 0.98 17.87 3.85
C MET A 7 2.36 17.24 3.99
N TYR A 8 2.86 16.61 2.92
CA TYR A 8 4.21 16.05 2.84
C TYR A 8 5.02 16.72 1.74
N LEU A 9 6.27 17.05 2.08
CA LEU A 9 7.30 17.41 1.11
C LEU A 9 7.78 16.12 0.44
N GLU A 10 7.62 16.02 -0.87
CA GLU A 10 8.17 14.92 -1.66
C GLU A 10 9.69 14.86 -1.46
N LEU A 11 10.18 13.75 -0.90
CA LEU A 11 11.60 13.54 -0.58
C LEU A 11 12.44 13.39 -1.85
N ASN A 12 11.90 12.74 -2.87
CA ASN A 12 12.48 12.63 -4.19
C ASN A 12 11.49 13.13 -5.25
N LYS A 13 11.87 14.14 -6.04
CA LYS A 13 11.04 14.69 -7.12
C LYS A 13 11.34 14.07 -8.48
N ASP A 14 12.44 13.33 -8.57
CA ASP A 14 12.99 12.80 -9.81
C ASP A 14 12.80 11.28 -9.83
N LEU A 15 11.54 10.84 -9.74
CA LEU A 15 11.17 9.44 -9.88
C LEU A 15 11.16 9.01 -11.35
N THR A 16 11.59 7.78 -11.62
CA THR A 16 11.42 7.16 -12.94
C THR A 16 9.94 6.89 -13.25
N PRO A 17 9.56 6.71 -14.53
CA PRO A 17 8.18 6.33 -14.89
C PRO A 17 7.70 5.05 -14.18
N GLU A 18 8.59 4.09 -13.97
CA GLU A 18 8.30 2.83 -13.26
C GLU A 18 8.01 3.09 -11.78
N GLN A 19 8.81 3.93 -11.12
CA GLN A 19 8.61 4.33 -9.72
C GLN A 19 7.32 5.14 -9.54
N ILE A 20 6.99 6.02 -10.49
CA ILE A 20 5.70 6.73 -10.51
C ILE A 20 4.54 5.74 -10.62
N THR A 21 4.67 4.72 -11.47
CA THR A 21 3.65 3.68 -11.61
C THR A 21 3.44 2.91 -10.30
N ILE A 22 4.53 2.52 -9.62
CA ILE A 22 4.48 1.87 -8.31
C ILE A 22 3.76 2.76 -7.29
N LYS A 23 4.10 4.06 -7.25
CA LYS A 23 3.46 5.05 -6.37
C LYS A 23 1.95 5.13 -6.62
N GLU A 24 1.53 5.31 -7.87
CA GLU A 24 0.11 5.46 -8.22
C GLU A 24 -0.70 4.18 -7.93
N GLN A 25 -0.14 3.01 -8.20
CA GLN A 25 -0.78 1.73 -7.91
C GLN A 25 -0.94 1.52 -6.41
N THR A 26 0.10 1.79 -5.63
CA THR A 26 0.06 1.65 -4.17
C THR A 26 -0.87 2.67 -3.55
N HIS A 27 -0.83 3.93 -4.00
CA HIS A 27 -1.75 4.98 -3.57
C HIS A 27 -3.21 4.58 -3.77
N ARG A 28 -3.53 4.00 -4.93
CA ARG A 28 -4.89 3.54 -5.24
C ARG A 28 -5.33 2.41 -4.32
N PHE A 29 -4.47 1.40 -4.09
CA PHE A 29 -4.75 0.36 -3.09
C PHE A 29 -4.99 0.97 -1.70
N ALA A 30 -4.14 1.91 -1.28
CA ALA A 30 -4.28 2.57 0.01
C ALA A 30 -5.59 3.35 0.12
N ALA A 31 -5.93 4.15 -0.90
CA ALA A 31 -7.10 5.01 -0.91
C ALA A 31 -8.42 4.26 -1.04
N GLU A 32 -8.47 3.24 -1.91
CA GLU A 32 -9.72 2.56 -2.27
C GLU A 32 -9.98 1.30 -1.43
N VAL A 33 -8.93 0.68 -0.87
CA VAL A 33 -9.05 -0.59 -0.13
C VAL A 33 -8.62 -0.41 1.33
N LEU A 34 -7.36 -0.04 1.59
CA LEU A 34 -6.80 -0.08 2.95
C LEU A 34 -7.44 0.94 3.90
N ARG A 35 -7.42 2.24 3.54
CA ARG A 35 -7.89 3.32 4.42
C ARG A 35 -9.40 3.24 4.75
N PRO A 36 -10.30 2.92 3.81
CA PRO A 36 -11.71 2.75 4.14
C PRO A 36 -11.97 1.58 5.10
N VAL A 37 -11.21 0.49 4.98
CA VAL A 37 -11.33 -0.66 5.88
C VAL A 37 -10.70 -0.36 7.23
N SER A 38 -9.53 0.28 7.27
CA SER A 38 -8.86 0.61 8.54
C SER A 38 -9.74 1.47 9.45
N VAL A 39 -10.45 2.46 8.89
CA VAL A 39 -11.41 3.30 9.62
C VAL A 39 -12.57 2.49 10.23
N LYS A 40 -12.96 1.37 9.61
CA LYS A 40 -13.98 0.47 10.17
C LYS A 40 -13.38 -0.41 11.27
N LEU A 41 -12.22 -1.00 11.01
CA LEU A 41 -11.52 -1.88 11.95
C LEU A 41 -11.13 -1.15 13.24
N ASP A 42 -10.71 0.11 13.15
CA ASP A 42 -10.33 0.97 14.28
C ASP A 42 -11.46 1.16 15.32
N ARG A 43 -12.72 0.94 14.92
CA ARG A 43 -13.90 1.04 15.78
C ARG A 43 -14.39 -0.30 16.34
N MET A 44 -13.73 -1.41 15.99
CA MET A 44 -14.10 -2.75 16.43
C MET A 44 -13.28 -3.17 17.65
N ASP A 45 -13.83 -4.07 18.47
CA ASP A 45 -13.04 -4.74 19.50
C ASP A 45 -11.92 -5.57 18.84
N PRO A 46 -10.72 -5.67 19.46
CA PRO A 46 -9.57 -6.37 18.89
C PRO A 46 -9.87 -7.82 18.45
N GLU A 47 -10.66 -8.55 19.23
CA GLU A 47 -11.08 -9.92 18.94
C GLU A 47 -11.91 -10.00 17.66
N ALA A 48 -12.74 -8.98 17.40
CA ALA A 48 -13.56 -8.89 16.20
C ALA A 48 -12.73 -8.49 14.98
N VAL A 49 -11.67 -7.69 15.14
CA VAL A 49 -10.75 -7.31 14.05
C VAL A 49 -10.03 -8.53 13.48
N ILE A 50 -9.65 -9.50 14.31
CA ILE A 50 -8.90 -10.68 13.88
C ILE A 50 -9.78 -11.92 13.64
N ALA A 51 -11.09 -11.82 13.87
CA ALA A 51 -12.02 -12.93 13.65
C ALA A 51 -11.94 -13.43 12.19
N PRO A 52 -12.16 -14.73 11.90
CA PRO A 52 -11.99 -15.29 10.55
C PRO A 52 -12.81 -14.60 9.44
N GLY A 53 -13.93 -13.98 9.78
CA GLY A 53 -14.79 -13.23 8.84
C GLY A 53 -14.51 -11.73 8.75
N SER A 54 -13.43 -11.24 9.38
CA SER A 54 -13.09 -9.81 9.37
C SER A 54 -12.62 -9.32 8.00
N ALA A 55 -13.00 -8.09 7.67
CA ALA A 55 -12.55 -7.38 6.48
C ALA A 55 -11.02 -7.16 6.43
N LEU A 56 -10.31 -7.31 7.57
CA LEU A 56 -8.84 -7.32 7.59
C LEU A 56 -8.27 -8.38 6.63
N TRP A 57 -8.88 -9.56 6.59
CA TRP A 57 -8.40 -10.66 5.76
C TRP A 57 -8.65 -10.41 4.28
N ASP A 58 -9.70 -9.66 3.91
CA ASP A 58 -9.93 -9.22 2.53
C ASP A 58 -8.87 -8.24 2.05
N VAL A 59 -8.42 -7.33 2.93
CA VAL A 59 -7.32 -6.40 2.64
C VAL A 59 -6.05 -7.18 2.38
N PHE A 60 -5.70 -8.16 3.24
CA PHE A 60 -4.51 -8.98 3.02
C PHE A 60 -4.61 -9.84 1.75
N ARG A 61 -5.77 -10.45 1.46
CA ARG A 61 -5.98 -11.16 0.19
C ARG A 61 -5.71 -10.24 -1.01
N THR A 62 -6.24 -9.03 -0.99
CA THR A 62 -6.02 -8.02 -2.04
C THR A 62 -4.55 -7.63 -2.14
N TYR A 63 -3.87 -7.40 -1.01
CA TYR A 63 -2.44 -7.08 -0.95
C TYR A 63 -1.58 -8.20 -1.55
N TYR A 64 -1.92 -9.46 -1.26
CA TYR A 64 -1.23 -10.63 -1.79
C TYR A 64 -1.46 -10.80 -3.29
N GLN A 65 -2.69 -10.63 -3.77
CA GLN A 65 -3.04 -10.69 -5.20
C GLN A 65 -2.28 -9.65 -6.02
N GLN A 66 -1.97 -8.49 -5.45
CA GLN A 66 -1.17 -7.44 -6.10
C GLN A 66 0.34 -7.69 -6.02
N GLY A 67 0.79 -8.77 -5.36
CA GLY A 67 2.19 -9.16 -5.28
C GLY A 67 3.02 -8.37 -4.27
N PHE A 68 2.43 -7.45 -3.49
CA PHE A 68 3.19 -6.61 -2.57
C PHE A 68 3.93 -7.39 -1.47
N HIS A 69 3.39 -8.52 -1.03
CA HIS A 69 4.05 -9.45 -0.09
C HIS A 69 5.35 -10.07 -0.61
N LEU A 70 5.59 -10.05 -1.93
CA LEU A 70 6.79 -10.54 -2.60
C LEU A 70 7.63 -9.39 -3.20
N ALA A 71 7.28 -8.13 -2.93
CA ALA A 71 7.84 -6.98 -3.63
C ALA A 71 9.38 -6.94 -3.60
N GLN A 72 10.00 -7.29 -2.46
CA GLN A 72 11.46 -7.31 -2.31
C GLN A 72 12.12 -8.64 -2.69
N PHE A 73 11.35 -9.67 -3.01
CA PHE A 73 11.92 -10.96 -3.37
C PHE A 73 12.47 -10.90 -4.79
N PRO A 74 13.54 -11.66 -5.08
CA PRO A 74 14.03 -11.82 -6.44
C PRO A 74 12.95 -12.38 -7.38
N GLU A 75 13.03 -12.03 -8.67
CA GLU A 75 12.15 -12.57 -9.72
C GLU A 75 12.16 -14.11 -9.77
N ALA A 76 13.31 -14.73 -9.47
CA ALA A 76 13.44 -16.19 -9.40
C ALA A 76 12.55 -16.84 -8.32
N LEU A 77 12.06 -16.06 -7.36
CA LEU A 77 11.11 -16.48 -6.32
C LEU A 77 9.71 -15.89 -6.55
N GLY A 78 9.44 -15.33 -7.73
CA GLY A 78 8.18 -14.70 -8.09
C GLY A 78 7.99 -13.29 -7.57
N GLY A 79 9.04 -12.64 -7.06
CA GLY A 79 9.01 -11.25 -6.58
C GLY A 79 9.34 -10.22 -7.65
N ALA A 80 9.26 -8.94 -7.28
CA ALA A 80 9.52 -7.81 -8.19
C ALA A 80 10.92 -7.18 -8.00
N ASN A 81 11.73 -7.73 -7.11
CA ASN A 81 13.08 -7.26 -6.79
C ASN A 81 13.15 -5.74 -6.51
N LEU A 82 12.14 -5.19 -5.82
CA LEU A 82 12.08 -3.77 -5.51
C LEU A 82 13.25 -3.36 -4.61
N GLY A 83 13.91 -2.27 -5.00
CA GLY A 83 14.99 -1.67 -4.23
C GLY A 83 14.48 -0.83 -3.06
N SER A 84 15.42 -0.22 -2.33
CA SER A 84 15.09 0.57 -1.13
C SER A 84 14.19 1.77 -1.43
N LEU A 85 14.35 2.41 -2.59
CA LEU A 85 13.53 3.57 -2.96
C LEU A 85 12.11 3.15 -3.33
N GLU A 86 11.95 2.11 -4.15
CA GLU A 86 10.64 1.59 -4.54
C GLU A 86 9.86 1.09 -3.32
N MET A 87 10.53 0.41 -2.38
CA MET A 87 9.88 -0.02 -1.14
C MET A 87 9.51 1.13 -0.23
N HIS A 88 10.33 2.18 -0.18
CA HIS A 88 9.97 3.39 0.54
C HIS A 88 8.69 4.01 -0.05
N ILE A 89 8.58 4.10 -1.37
CA ILE A 89 7.37 4.57 -2.06
C ILE A 89 6.16 3.70 -1.67
N VAL A 90 6.30 2.37 -1.68
CA VAL A 90 5.21 1.46 -1.31
C VAL A 90 4.74 1.66 0.13
N ILE A 91 5.66 1.93 1.07
CA ILE A 91 5.34 2.08 2.49
C ILE A 91 4.80 3.49 2.82
N GLU A 92 5.21 4.51 2.06
CA GLU A 92 4.75 5.89 2.24
C GLU A 92 3.28 6.09 1.87
N GLU A 93 2.80 5.36 0.85
CA GLU A 93 1.41 5.44 0.35
C GLU A 93 0.38 4.74 1.24
#